data_AF-A0A3C1UDD8-F1
#
_entry.id   AF-A0A3C1UDD8-F1
#
_cell.length_a   1.000
_cell.length_b   1.000
_cell.length_c   1.000
_cell.angle_alpha   90.00
_cell.angle_beta   90.00
_cell.angle_gamma   90.00
#
_symmetry.space_group_name_H-M   'P 1'
#
loop_
_entity.id
_entity.type
_entity.pdbx_description
1 polymer ?
#
loop_
_entity_poly.entity_id
_entity_poly.type
_entity_poly.pdbx_seq_one_letter_code
_entity_poly.pdbx_strand_id
1 'polypeptide(L)' 'AAIQMVNEFLDKDQMIVYTEGSNSPRNEAKANGYGNFKDIKLVVLMSQYSASASEIFAGAIQDWDRGLVIG' A
#
# COMPACT_ATOMS: atom_id res chain seq x y z
N ALA A 1 6.31 4.75 -7.84
CA ALA A 1 5.00 4.38 -8.40
C ALA A 1 4.07 3.80 -7.33
N ALA A 2 4.29 2.57 -6.81
CA ALA A 2 3.37 1.94 -5.84
C ALA A 2 3.08 2.80 -4.59
N ILE A 3 4.11 3.40 -3.97
CA ILE A 3 3.94 4.28 -2.81
C ILE A 3 3.00 5.45 -3.11
N GLN A 4 3.16 6.10 -4.27
CA GLN A 4 2.30 7.22 -4.67
C GLN A 4 0.87 6.76 -4.96
N MET A 5 0.68 5.57 -5.52
CA MET A 5 -0.65 5.03 -5.74
C MET A 5 -1.35 4.73 -4.41
N VAL A 6 -0.68 4.04 -3.47
CA VAL A 6 -1.26 3.73 -2.15
C VAL A 6 -1.58 5.01 -1.38
N ASN A 7 -0.74 6.05 -1.50
CA ASN A 7 -0.97 7.35 -0.87
C ASN A 7 -2.33 7.97 -1.22
N GLU A 8 -2.89 7.66 -2.39
CA GLU A 8 -4.21 8.17 -2.76
C GLU A 8 -5.36 7.59 -1.93
N PHE A 9 -5.14 6.43 -1.28
CA PHE A 9 -6.18 5.68 -0.58
C PHE A 9 -6.04 5.69 0.93
N LEU A 10 -4.87 6.02 1.48
CA LEU A 10 -4.58 5.93 2.91
C LEU A 10 -4.60 7.29 3.61
N ASP A 11 -4.92 7.25 4.90
CA ASP A 11 -4.85 8.38 5.80
C ASP A 11 -3.40 8.75 6.15
N LYS A 12 -3.24 9.96 6.67
CA LYS A 12 -1.92 10.48 7.05
C LYS A 12 -1.25 9.54 8.07
N ASP A 13 0.05 9.37 7.91
CA ASP A 13 0.95 8.61 8.79
C ASP A 13 0.70 7.09 8.80
N GLN A 14 -0.24 6.57 8.01
CA GLN A 14 -0.36 5.15 7.73
C GLN A 14 0.85 4.66 6.92
N MET A 15 1.49 3.60 7.39
CA MET A 15 2.66 3.01 6.73
C MET A 15 2.26 2.28 5.46
N ILE A 16 2.94 2.57 4.35
CA ILE A 16 2.70 1.93 3.06
C ILE A 16 3.61 0.71 2.90
N VAL A 17 4.90 0.89 3.14
CA VAL A 17 5.91 -0.16 3.05
C VAL A 17 7.11 0.25 3.89
N TYR A 18 7.84 -0.74 4.40
CA TYR A 18 9.17 -0.51 4.93
C TYR A 18 10.17 -1.44 4.24
N THR A 19 11.41 -0.98 4.18
CA THR A 19 12.55 -1.79 3.74
C THR A 19 13.56 -1.85 4.86
N GLU A 20 14.08 -3.04 5.11
CA GLU A 20 15.10 -3.28 6.11
C GLU A 20 16.09 -4.30 5.54
N GLY A 21 17.39 -4.05 5.75
CA GLY A 21 18.44 -4.94 5.28
C GLY A 21 19.40 -5.26 6.42
N SER A 22 20.16 -6.36 6.30
CA SER A 22 21.07 -6.81 7.37
C SER A 22 22.07 -5.76 7.84
N ASN A 23 22.45 -4.83 6.94
CA ASN A 23 23.36 -3.71 7.23
C ASN A 23 22.74 -2.35 6.85
N SER A 24 21.42 -2.28 6.68
CA SER A 24 20.71 -1.04 6.34
C SER A 24 19.57 -0.84 7.32
N PRO A 25 19.48 0.32 8.01
CA PRO A 25 18.42 0.57 8.96
C PRO A 25 17.06 0.57 8.27
N ARG A 26 16.01 0.28 9.04
CA ARG A 26 14.62 0.32 8.58
C ARG A 26 14.29 1.70 8.03
N ASN A 27 13.74 1.73 6.82
CA ASN A 27 13.23 2.92 6.17
C ASN A 27 11.74 2.71 5.86
N GLU A 28 10.91 3.67 6.23
CA GLU A 28 9.46 3.60 6.07
C GLU A 28 8.97 4.64 5.08
N ALA A 29 8.12 4.21 4.15
CA ALA A 29 7.29 5.10 3.38
C ALA A 29 5.90 5.18 4.03
N LYS A 30 5.44 6.39 4.32
CA LYS A 30 4.11 6.65 4.91
C LYS A 30 3.27 7.51 3.98
N ALA A 31 1.95 7.35 4.07
CA ALA A 31 1.01 8.20 3.39
C ALA A 31 1.00 9.61 4.00
N ASN A 32 0.90 10.62 3.15
CA ASN A 32 0.79 12.02 3.55
C ASN A 32 -0.67 12.43 3.88
N GLY A 33 -1.65 11.58 3.54
CA GLY A 33 -3.07 11.78 3.81
C GLY A 33 -3.79 12.75 2.88
N TYR A 34 -3.15 13.27 1.83
CA TYR A 34 -3.74 14.18 0.85
C TYR A 34 -4.38 13.46 -0.35
N GLY A 35 -4.47 12.13 -0.30
CA GLY A 35 -5.07 11.30 -1.33
C GLY A 35 -6.55 11.58 -1.57
N ASN A 36 -6.99 11.50 -2.82
CA ASN A 36 -8.37 11.82 -3.20
C ASN A 36 -9.33 10.62 -3.07
N PHE A 37 -8.81 9.42 -2.88
CA PHE A 37 -9.56 8.17 -2.97
C PHE A 37 -9.67 7.47 -1.62
N LYS A 38 -9.69 8.19 -0.51
CA LYS A 38 -9.75 7.58 0.84
C LYS A 38 -11.10 6.97 1.22
N ASP A 39 -12.19 7.46 0.61
CA ASP A 39 -13.56 7.04 0.97
C ASP A 39 -14.26 6.18 -0.09
N ILE A 40 -13.61 5.92 -1.23
CA ILE A 40 -14.24 5.15 -2.32
C ILE A 40 -14.31 3.65 -2.02
N LYS A 41 -15.26 2.92 -2.58
CA LYS A 41 -15.23 1.45 -2.49
C LYS A 41 -14.13 0.90 -3.39
N LEU A 42 -13.26 0.06 -2.84
CA LEU A 42 -12.10 -0.51 -3.53
C LEU A 42 -12.08 -2.03 -3.41
N VAL A 43 -11.88 -2.71 -4.54
CA VAL A 43 -11.55 -4.14 -4.62
C VAL A 43 -10.30 -4.26 -5.47
N VAL A 44 -9.33 -5.06 -5.01
CA VAL A 44 -8.07 -5.32 -5.71
C VAL A 44 -8.06 -6.77 -6.15
N LEU A 45 -8.00 -7.00 -7.47
CA LEU A 45 -7.88 -8.35 -8.04
C LEU A 45 -6.41 -8.71 -8.22
N MET A 46 -5.98 -9.81 -7.63
CA MET A 46 -4.61 -10.34 -7.66
C MET A 46 -4.56 -11.67 -8.43
N SER A 47 -3.34 -12.09 -8.77
CA SER A 47 -3.09 -13.42 -9.35
C SER A 47 -1.70 -13.90 -8.92
N GLN A 48 -1.39 -15.18 -9.18
CA GLN A 48 -0.05 -15.76 -8.94
C GLN A 48 1.10 -15.08 -9.71
N TYR A 49 0.80 -14.24 -10.70
CA TYR A 49 1.80 -13.49 -11.48
C TYR A 49 1.96 -12.03 -11.00
N SER A 50 1.13 -11.59 -10.05
CA SER A 50 1.26 -10.27 -9.42
C SER A 50 2.40 -10.31 -8.41
N ALA A 51 3.42 -9.46 -8.59
CA ALA A 51 4.60 -9.48 -7.74
C ALA A 51 5.19 -8.08 -7.49
N SER A 52 6.03 -7.96 -6.48
CA SER A 52 6.81 -6.76 -6.18
C SER A 52 5.91 -5.54 -5.89
N ALA A 53 5.86 -4.55 -6.77
CA ALA A 53 5.06 -3.34 -6.59
C ALA A 53 3.55 -3.63 -6.43
N SER A 54 3.03 -4.67 -7.09
CA SER A 54 1.62 -5.07 -6.99
C SER A 54 1.28 -5.63 -5.62
N GLU A 55 2.18 -6.43 -5.04
CA GLU A 55 2.01 -6.98 -3.69
C GLU A 55 2.13 -5.88 -2.62
N ILE A 56 3.04 -4.92 -2.81
CA ILE A 56 3.11 -3.74 -1.92
C ILE A 56 1.79 -2.97 -1.93
N PHE A 57 1.21 -2.75 -3.12
CA PHE A 57 -0.08 -2.05 -3.21
C PHE A 57 -1.19 -2.85 -2.53
N ALA A 58 -1.36 -4.13 -2.89
CA ALA A 58 -2.42 -4.97 -2.33
C ALA A 58 -2.28 -5.16 -0.81
N GLY A 59 -1.06 -5.41 -0.33
CA GLY A 59 -0.76 -5.56 1.09
C GLY A 59 -1.10 -4.29 1.88
N ALA A 60 -0.63 -3.13 1.43
CA ALA A 60 -0.94 -1.87 2.11
C ALA A 60 -2.45 -1.55 2.12
N ILE A 61 -3.17 -1.85 1.04
CA ILE A 61 -4.63 -1.69 1.00
C ILE A 61 -5.32 -2.65 1.97
N GLN A 62 -4.84 -3.89 2.10
CA GLN A 62 -5.41 -4.90 2.98
C GLN A 62 -5.10 -4.62 4.46
N ASP A 63 -3.85 -4.28 4.78
CA ASP A 63 -3.37 -4.05 6.16
C ASP A 63 -4.10 -2.91 6.86
N TRP A 64 -4.56 -1.91 6.11
CA TRP A 64 -5.31 -0.76 6.62
C TRP A 64 -6.82 -0.88 6.44
N ASP A 65 -7.33 -2.09 6.17
CA ASP A 65 -8.75 -2.37 5.91
C ASP A 65 -9.36 -1.47 4.83
N ARG A 66 -8.52 -0.99 3.90
CA ARG A 66 -8.91 0.02 2.93
C ARG A 66 -9.65 -0.60 1.74
N GLY A 67 -9.46 -1.86 1.44
CA GLY A 67 -10.15 -2.53 0.35
C GLY A 67 -10.09 -4.04 0.46
N LEU A 68 -10.97 -4.72 -0.27
CA LEU A 68 -10.97 -6.18 -0.32
C LEU A 68 -10.00 -6.65 -1.41
N VAL A 69 -9.04 -7.50 -1.06
CA VAL A 69 -8.19 -8.20 -2.03
C VAL A 69 -8.83 -9.55 -2.37
N ILE A 70 -8.95 -9.86 -3.66
CA ILE A 70 -9.52 -11.11 -4.17
C ILE A 70 -8.64 -11.68 -5.29
N GLY A 71 -8.78 -12.99 -5.58
CA GLY A 71 -8.09 -13.68 -6.68
C GLY A 71 -6.92 -14.55 -6.24
#